data_AF-A0A968LTV4-F1
#
_entry.id   AF-A0A968LTV4-F1
#
_cell.length_a   1.000
_cell.length_b   1.000
_cell.length_c   1.000
_cell.angle_alpha   90.00
_cell.angle_beta   90.00
_cell.angle_gamma   90.00
#
_symmetry.space_group_name_H-M   'P 1'
#
loop_
_entity.id
_entity.type
_entity.pdbx_description
1 polymer ?
#
loop_
_entity_poly.entity_id
_entity_poly.type
_entity_poly.pdbx_seq_one_letter_code
_entity_poly.pdbx_strand_id
1 'polypeptide(L)'
;MDIIVGGKGNDLLIGSEENDQIKGGDGNDTLQGLAGEDTLYGEKGNDLLRGGNDNDRLWGGDGNDILVGDKGSDVFYGGNGNDRMIWNDGDGSDIMRGGAGYDTTVFNGSVALGDEITLQANGGRAIFQRVNLVPITLDVDDTEQFEINGLGGDESFTVKSLAGTDVQKVIFNGNDGNDRLYAGQTNVKIVADGGAGHDTLVGGKASDLLRGGNDNDRLWGSDGNDVLIGDKGSDVFYGGNGNDRMIWNDGDGSDIMRGGAGYDTTVFNGSVALGDEITLQANGGRAIFQRVNLVPITLDVDDTEQFAINGLGGDESFTVKSLVGTDVQKVIFNGNDGNDRLDASQTNVKIFADGGKGNDTLIGGTNNDTLIGGDGSDQLTGGGGNDVLVGGSVTGGFIDKFNGGNGSDRYILANANSVFYNDGNNSTAGLNDYALIQGFNTSQDKIQLEGSASRYVLGSSPINGVGGTGIYLDTNGNGTLGSSDELISVVAGVTNLTLSASYFSYV
;
A
#
# COMPACT_ATOMS: atom_id res chain seq x y z
N MET A 1 21.35 -50.78 9.30
CA MET A 1 22.01 -49.76 10.13
C MET A 1 23.41 -49.50 9.63
N ASP A 2 23.46 -48.55 8.72
CA ASP A 2 24.67 -47.95 8.22
C ASP A 2 24.96 -46.62 8.93
N ILE A 3 26.22 -46.21 8.89
CA ILE A 3 26.67 -44.88 9.30
C ILE A 3 27.32 -44.24 8.09
N ILE A 4 26.73 -43.16 7.60
CA ILE A 4 27.15 -42.43 6.40
C ILE A 4 27.66 -41.05 6.81
N VAL A 5 28.82 -40.63 6.29
CA VAL A 5 29.47 -39.36 6.65
C VAL A 5 29.99 -38.68 5.38
N GLY A 6 29.58 -37.43 5.11
CA GLY A 6 30.03 -36.62 3.97
C GLY A 6 31.37 -35.93 4.23
N GLY A 7 31.43 -35.16 5.32
CA GLY A 7 32.66 -34.58 5.85
C GLY A 7 32.82 -33.10 5.53
N LYS A 8 33.42 -32.76 4.39
CA LYS A 8 33.65 -31.36 4.00
C LYS A 8 33.21 -31.13 2.57
N GLY A 9 32.63 -29.97 2.31
CA GLY A 9 32.06 -29.62 1.01
C GLY A 9 30.59 -30.02 0.98
N ASN A 10 29.94 -29.72 -0.14
CA ASN A 10 28.52 -30.02 -0.31
C ASN A 10 28.36 -31.46 -0.76
N ASP A 11 27.74 -32.29 0.05
CA ASP A 11 27.61 -33.73 -0.13
C ASP A 11 26.15 -34.13 -0.46
N LEU A 12 26.01 -35.21 -1.23
CA LEU A 12 24.73 -35.90 -1.43
C LEU A 12 24.83 -37.28 -0.80
N LEU A 13 24.07 -37.48 0.27
CA LEU A 13 24.10 -38.69 1.09
C LEU A 13 22.73 -39.36 1.06
N ILE A 14 22.71 -40.64 0.71
CA ILE A 14 21.48 -41.43 0.58
C ILE A 14 21.66 -42.70 1.43
N GLY A 15 20.73 -42.92 2.35
CA GLY A 15 20.60 -44.10 3.18
C GLY A 15 20.12 -45.33 2.41
N SER A 16 19.61 -46.28 3.17
CA SER A 16 19.12 -47.59 2.75
C SER A 16 17.64 -47.75 3.16
N GLU A 17 17.09 -48.96 3.03
CA GLU A 17 15.75 -49.25 3.56
C GLU A 17 15.79 -49.76 5.02
N GLU A 18 16.93 -49.57 5.71
CA GLU A 18 17.13 -49.89 7.12
C GLU A 18 17.40 -48.61 7.92
N ASN A 19 17.21 -48.66 9.25
CA ASN A 19 17.52 -47.54 10.14
C ASN A 19 18.99 -47.09 10.02
N ASP A 20 19.23 -45.87 9.57
CA ASP A 20 20.54 -45.32 9.26
C ASP A 20 20.89 -44.09 10.09
N GLN A 21 22.20 -43.85 10.22
CA GLN A 21 22.73 -42.61 10.77
C GLN A 21 23.51 -41.87 9.69
N ILE A 22 23.04 -40.69 9.29
CA ILE A 22 23.65 -39.89 8.22
C ILE A 22 24.16 -38.56 8.79
N LYS A 23 25.38 -38.18 8.43
CA LYS A 23 26.02 -36.92 8.84
C LYS A 23 26.57 -36.17 7.63
N GLY A 24 26.06 -34.96 7.39
CA GLY A 24 26.49 -34.05 6.34
C GLY A 24 27.93 -33.61 6.57
N GLY A 25 28.13 -32.75 7.57
CA GLY A 25 29.46 -32.26 7.94
C GLY A 25 29.55 -30.75 7.77
N ASP A 26 30.67 -30.26 7.24
CA ASP A 26 30.80 -28.86 6.83
C ASP A 26 30.39 -28.73 5.36
N GLY A 27 29.36 -27.97 5.03
CA GLY A 27 28.92 -27.74 3.65
C GLY A 27 27.41 -27.61 3.56
N ASN A 28 26.90 -27.30 2.37
CA ASN A 28 25.45 -27.34 2.14
C ASN A 28 25.11 -28.72 1.59
N ASP A 29 24.62 -29.59 2.46
CA ASP A 29 24.45 -31.01 2.20
C ASP A 29 23.01 -31.37 1.85
N THR A 30 22.84 -32.52 1.19
CA THR A 30 21.53 -33.12 0.94
C THR A 30 21.53 -34.54 1.47
N LEU A 31 20.70 -34.80 2.47
CA LEU A 31 20.59 -36.06 3.17
C LEU A 31 19.22 -36.68 2.93
N GLN A 32 19.19 -37.97 2.57
CA GLN A 32 17.96 -38.74 2.38
C GLN A 32 18.03 -40.06 3.14
N GLY A 33 17.12 -40.29 4.10
CA GLY A 33 17.03 -41.52 4.89
C GLY A 33 16.46 -42.71 4.10
N LEU A 34 15.31 -42.51 3.46
CA LEU A 34 14.50 -43.46 2.68
C LEU A 34 13.46 -44.23 3.49
N ALA A 35 13.78 -45.37 4.07
CA ALA A 35 12.84 -46.15 4.87
C ALA A 35 13.58 -46.74 6.06
N GLY A 36 12.88 -46.88 7.19
CA GLY A 36 13.51 -47.19 8.46
C GLY A 36 13.51 -45.98 9.38
N GLU A 37 13.74 -46.21 10.68
CA GLU A 37 13.80 -45.11 11.65
C GLU A 37 15.20 -44.48 11.62
N ASP A 38 15.34 -43.43 10.82
CA ASP A 38 16.61 -42.80 10.49
C ASP A 38 16.96 -41.65 11.44
N THR A 39 18.24 -41.29 11.43
CA THR A 39 18.79 -40.16 12.19
C THR A 39 19.76 -39.38 11.32
N LEU A 40 19.34 -38.17 10.93
CA LEU A 40 20.04 -37.29 10.00
C LEU A 40 20.58 -36.07 10.73
N TYR A 41 21.85 -35.74 10.51
CA TYR A 41 22.51 -34.51 10.99
C TYR A 41 23.08 -33.73 9.80
N GLY A 42 22.59 -32.51 9.55
CA GLY A 42 23.20 -31.58 8.58
C GLY A 42 24.56 -31.09 9.06
N GLU A 43 24.63 -30.69 10.33
CA GLU A 43 25.80 -30.13 11.02
C GLU A 43 26.05 -28.66 10.67
N LYS A 44 26.92 -28.31 9.71
CA LYS A 44 27.17 -26.89 9.38
C LYS A 44 26.93 -26.62 7.91
N GLY A 45 26.15 -25.58 7.65
CA GLY A 45 25.83 -25.09 6.32
C GLY A 45 24.31 -25.10 6.15
N ASN A 46 23.85 -24.74 4.95
CA ASN A 46 22.42 -24.74 4.68
C ASN A 46 22.04 -26.08 4.05
N ASP A 47 21.44 -26.96 4.84
CA ASP A 47 21.24 -28.36 4.51
C ASP A 47 19.80 -28.66 4.09
N LEU A 48 19.63 -29.73 3.31
CA LEU A 48 18.34 -30.34 2.99
C LEU A 48 18.29 -31.75 3.58
N LEU A 49 17.43 -31.96 4.57
CA LEU A 49 17.24 -33.25 5.22
C LEU A 49 15.87 -33.81 4.88
N ARG A 50 15.83 -35.04 4.38
CA ARG A 50 14.62 -35.79 4.07
C ARG A 50 14.61 -37.14 4.78
N GLY A 51 13.71 -37.33 5.73
CA GLY A 51 13.57 -38.57 6.52
C GLY A 51 13.17 -39.76 5.63
N GLY A 52 11.92 -39.77 5.19
CA GLY A 52 11.40 -40.76 4.25
C GLY A 52 10.16 -41.48 4.76
N ASN A 53 10.23 -42.79 4.99
CA ASN A 53 9.14 -43.50 5.65
C ASN A 53 9.61 -43.97 7.01
N ASP A 54 8.64 -44.14 7.92
CA ASP A 54 8.85 -44.49 9.33
C ASP A 54 9.28 -43.26 10.16
N ASN A 55 9.57 -43.46 11.45
CA ASN A 55 9.72 -42.34 12.39
C ASN A 55 11.18 -41.88 12.47
N ASP A 56 11.45 -40.72 11.91
CA ASP A 56 12.78 -40.18 11.72
C ASP A 56 13.13 -39.08 12.72
N ARG A 57 14.44 -38.82 12.85
CA ARG A 57 14.96 -37.68 13.61
C ARG A 57 15.91 -36.86 12.75
N LEU A 58 15.58 -35.58 12.59
CA LEU A 58 16.30 -34.65 11.72
C LEU A 58 16.86 -33.51 12.58
N TRP A 59 18.18 -33.30 12.48
CA TRP A 59 18.88 -32.14 13.07
C TRP A 59 19.52 -31.34 11.94
N GLY A 60 19.06 -30.11 11.70
CA GLY A 60 19.66 -29.19 10.74
C GLY A 60 21.08 -28.82 11.17
N GLY A 61 21.19 -28.05 12.24
CA GLY A 61 22.48 -27.67 12.83
C GLY A 61 22.70 -26.18 12.75
N ASP A 62 23.87 -25.75 12.25
CA ASP A 62 24.18 -24.34 12.00
C ASP A 62 23.89 -24.00 10.54
N GLY A 63 22.95 -23.11 10.26
CA GLY A 63 22.64 -22.66 8.91
C GLY A 63 21.14 -22.50 8.71
N ASN A 64 20.73 -22.15 7.50
CA ASN A 64 19.31 -22.08 7.17
C ASN A 64 18.91 -23.39 6.50
N ASP A 65 18.31 -24.29 7.26
CA ASP A 65 18.06 -25.67 6.86
C ASP A 65 16.64 -25.89 6.37
N ILE A 66 16.46 -26.91 5.53
CA ILE A 66 15.15 -27.41 5.11
C ILE A 66 15.02 -28.85 5.59
N LEU A 67 14.02 -29.10 6.42
CA LEU A 67 13.76 -30.42 6.99
C LEU A 67 12.39 -30.92 6.51
N VAL A 68 12.34 -32.14 6.01
CA VAL A 68 11.13 -32.84 5.55
C VAL A 68 11.11 -34.24 6.14
N GLY A 69 10.13 -34.54 7.00
CA GLY A 69 9.99 -35.86 7.62
C GLY A 69 9.46 -36.90 6.64
N ASP A 70 8.54 -36.47 5.76
CA ASP A 70 7.69 -37.33 4.94
C ASP A 70 6.81 -38.24 5.83
N LYS A 71 6.68 -39.53 5.52
CA LYS A 71 5.70 -40.40 6.17
C LYS A 71 6.24 -40.94 7.50
N GLY A 72 5.76 -40.38 8.58
CA GLY A 72 6.09 -40.89 9.88
C GLY A 72 5.58 -39.98 10.97
N SER A 73 5.86 -40.34 12.21
CA SER A 73 5.82 -39.39 13.31
C SER A 73 7.23 -38.97 13.63
N ASP A 74 7.63 -37.84 13.07
CA ASP A 74 9.02 -37.42 13.00
C ASP A 74 9.36 -36.36 14.05
N VAL A 75 10.66 -36.19 14.29
CA VAL A 75 11.18 -35.16 15.20
C VAL A 75 12.20 -34.29 14.49
N PHE A 76 11.92 -32.99 14.46
CA PHE A 76 12.72 -31.97 13.80
C PHE A 76 13.39 -31.07 14.84
N TYR A 77 14.67 -30.77 14.61
CA TYR A 77 15.42 -29.74 15.29
C TYR A 77 16.13 -28.90 14.22
N GLY A 78 15.68 -27.66 14.00
CA GLY A 78 16.31 -26.73 13.07
C GLY A 78 17.73 -26.39 13.51
N GLY A 79 17.85 -25.75 14.67
CA GLY A 79 19.15 -25.43 15.26
C GLY A 79 19.39 -23.93 15.29
N ASN A 80 20.51 -23.47 14.74
CA ASN A 80 20.83 -22.05 14.60
C ASN A 80 20.61 -21.63 13.15
N GLY A 81 19.88 -20.56 12.91
CA GLY A 81 19.61 -20.02 11.59
C GLY A 81 18.11 -19.95 11.35
N ASN A 82 17.71 -19.68 10.11
CA ASN A 82 16.31 -19.53 9.75
C ASN A 82 15.86 -20.80 9.02
N ASP A 83 15.22 -21.70 9.76
CA ASP A 83 14.92 -23.05 9.30
C ASP A 83 13.50 -23.17 8.75
N ARG A 84 13.33 -24.12 7.82
CA ARG A 84 12.02 -24.48 7.23
C ARG A 84 11.71 -25.94 7.49
N MET A 85 10.68 -26.20 8.29
CA MET A 85 10.19 -27.54 8.61
C MET A 85 8.88 -27.76 7.84
N ILE A 86 8.86 -28.75 6.95
CA ILE A 86 7.76 -28.96 5.99
C ILE A 86 7.02 -30.24 6.32
N TRP A 87 5.70 -30.11 6.40
CA TRP A 87 4.74 -31.21 6.46
C TRP A 87 3.92 -31.27 5.16
N ASN A 88 3.72 -32.45 4.60
CA ASN A 88 2.95 -32.68 3.36
C ASN A 88 1.78 -33.66 3.55
N ASP A 89 0.77 -33.58 2.68
CA ASP A 89 -0.36 -34.52 2.75
C ASP A 89 0.09 -35.97 2.61
N GLY A 90 -0.24 -36.77 3.63
CA GLY A 90 0.17 -38.17 3.76
C GLY A 90 1.21 -38.42 4.85
N ASP A 91 1.83 -37.35 5.36
CA ASP A 91 2.75 -37.39 6.50
C ASP A 91 1.97 -37.66 7.81
N GLY A 92 2.67 -38.02 8.88
CA GLY A 92 2.07 -38.33 10.18
C GLY A 92 2.08 -37.14 11.14
N SER A 93 2.19 -37.41 12.45
CA SER A 93 2.18 -36.36 13.48
C SER A 93 3.58 -36.10 13.99
N ASP A 94 4.01 -34.84 13.99
CA ASP A 94 5.42 -34.49 14.21
C ASP A 94 5.64 -33.59 15.41
N ILE A 95 6.89 -33.60 15.88
CA ILE A 95 7.40 -32.63 16.84
C ILE A 95 8.41 -31.76 16.11
N MET A 96 8.17 -30.45 16.09
CA MET A 96 9.01 -29.48 15.39
C MET A 96 9.59 -28.47 16.36
N ARG A 97 10.89 -28.22 16.26
CA ARG A 97 11.59 -27.20 17.04
C ARG A 97 12.50 -26.41 16.11
N GLY A 98 12.19 -25.15 15.88
CA GLY A 98 13.02 -24.29 15.01
C GLY A 98 14.36 -24.01 15.68
N GLY A 99 14.32 -23.41 16.87
CA GLY A 99 15.50 -23.14 17.66
C GLY A 99 15.83 -21.66 17.66
N ALA A 100 17.05 -21.30 17.24
CA ALA A 100 17.51 -19.93 17.27
C ALA A 100 17.48 -19.32 15.87
N GLY A 101 16.58 -18.37 15.63
CA GLY A 101 16.56 -17.59 14.41
C GLY A 101 15.14 -17.16 14.08
N TYR A 102 14.78 -17.17 12.80
CA TYR A 102 13.41 -16.95 12.34
C TYR A 102 12.96 -18.17 11.56
N ASP A 103 12.25 -19.05 12.24
CA ASP A 103 11.91 -20.38 11.77
C ASP A 103 10.49 -20.43 11.23
N THR A 104 10.27 -21.31 10.26
CA THR A 104 8.99 -21.48 9.59
C THR A 104 8.54 -22.93 9.60
N THR A 105 7.36 -23.19 10.14
CA THR A 105 6.62 -24.44 9.88
C THR A 105 5.70 -24.25 8.68
N VAL A 106 5.84 -25.14 7.69
CA VAL A 106 5.02 -25.15 6.47
C VAL A 106 4.11 -26.37 6.49
N PHE A 107 2.83 -26.15 6.24
CA PHE A 107 1.83 -27.20 6.04
C PHE A 107 1.35 -27.15 4.59
N ASN A 108 1.59 -28.22 3.85
CA ASN A 108 1.04 -28.41 2.51
C ASN A 108 -0.15 -29.37 2.59
N GLY A 109 -1.34 -28.81 2.44
CA GLY A 109 -2.62 -29.50 2.56
C GLY A 109 -2.89 -30.51 1.45
N SER A 110 -4.08 -31.10 1.51
CA SER A 110 -4.48 -32.08 0.50
C SER A 110 -4.73 -31.41 -0.85
N VAL A 111 -4.29 -32.05 -1.93
CA VAL A 111 -4.50 -31.56 -3.31
C VAL A 111 -5.89 -31.88 -3.86
N ALA A 112 -6.76 -32.53 -3.07
CA ALA A 112 -8.02 -33.10 -3.55
C ALA A 112 -9.24 -32.73 -2.70
N LEU A 113 -9.07 -32.43 -1.42
CA LEU A 113 -10.14 -32.21 -0.45
C LEU A 113 -9.72 -31.11 0.53
N GLY A 114 -10.64 -30.23 0.90
CA GLY A 114 -10.33 -29.12 1.80
C GLY A 114 -9.98 -29.61 3.20
N ASP A 115 -9.00 -28.98 3.83
CA ASP A 115 -8.54 -29.31 5.18
C ASP A 115 -9.30 -28.51 6.26
N GLU A 116 -9.71 -29.18 7.34
CA GLU A 116 -10.22 -28.53 8.56
C GLU A 116 -9.12 -28.49 9.60
N ILE A 117 -8.67 -27.28 9.92
CA ILE A 117 -7.41 -27.01 10.62
C ILE A 117 -7.67 -26.10 11.82
N THR A 118 -6.96 -26.38 12.92
CA THR A 118 -6.87 -25.48 14.07
C THR A 118 -5.43 -25.23 14.48
N LEU A 119 -5.12 -23.99 14.86
CA LEU A 119 -3.83 -23.58 15.43
C LEU A 119 -4.08 -22.86 16.77
N GLN A 120 -3.40 -23.28 17.83
CA GLN A 120 -3.59 -22.71 19.17
C GLN A 120 -2.35 -22.87 20.07
N ALA A 121 -2.19 -21.99 21.06
CA ALA A 121 -1.18 -22.15 22.09
C ALA A 121 -1.47 -23.34 23.03
N ASN A 122 -0.40 -23.99 23.48
CA ASN A 122 -0.37 -24.99 24.54
C ASN A 122 0.85 -24.75 25.44
N GLY A 123 0.73 -23.74 26.32
CA GLY A 123 1.89 -23.25 27.07
C GLY A 123 2.80 -22.41 26.17
N GLY A 124 4.10 -22.74 26.13
CA GLY A 124 5.07 -22.10 25.23
C GLY A 124 5.01 -22.61 23.78
N ARG A 125 4.30 -23.71 23.55
CA ARG A 125 4.25 -24.41 22.25
C ARG A 125 3.01 -24.04 21.46
N ALA A 126 3.10 -24.08 20.14
CA ALA A 126 1.97 -24.01 19.23
C ALA A 126 1.55 -25.42 18.81
N ILE A 127 0.25 -25.70 18.87
CA ILE A 127 -0.34 -26.96 18.43
C ILE A 127 -1.16 -26.70 17.18
N PHE A 128 -0.75 -27.33 16.08
CA PHE A 128 -1.49 -27.38 14.83
C PHE A 128 -2.19 -28.74 14.72
N GLN A 129 -3.46 -28.75 14.31
CA GLN A 129 -4.22 -29.99 14.12
C GLN A 129 -5.06 -29.92 12.85
N ARG A 130 -4.96 -30.95 12.01
CA ARG A 130 -5.97 -31.26 10.99
C ARG A 130 -6.93 -32.31 11.53
N VAL A 131 -8.23 -32.14 11.34
CA VAL A 131 -9.25 -32.97 12.02
C VAL A 131 -10.20 -33.76 11.11
N ASN A 132 -10.38 -33.35 9.85
CA ASN A 132 -11.41 -33.91 8.96
C ASN A 132 -10.92 -35.04 8.04
N LEU A 133 -9.66 -35.04 7.64
CA LEU A 133 -9.02 -36.10 6.85
C LEU A 133 -8.34 -37.11 7.80
N VAL A 134 -7.16 -37.62 7.43
CA VAL A 134 -6.31 -38.33 8.40
C VAL A 134 -5.90 -37.31 9.46
N PRO A 135 -6.33 -37.48 10.74
CA PRO A 135 -6.02 -36.49 11.76
C PRO A 135 -4.55 -36.55 12.13
N ILE A 136 -3.92 -35.39 12.19
CA ILE A 136 -2.54 -35.23 12.62
C ILE A 136 -2.42 -34.11 13.64
N THR A 137 -1.32 -34.10 14.36
CA THR A 137 -0.94 -33.00 15.25
C THR A 137 0.51 -32.65 15.02
N LEU A 138 0.81 -31.37 14.83
CA LEU A 138 2.17 -30.85 14.88
C LEU A 138 2.34 -30.14 16.22
N ASP A 139 3.31 -30.60 17.00
CA ASP A 139 3.72 -29.97 18.26
C ASP A 139 4.97 -29.12 18.04
N VAL A 140 4.75 -27.81 17.93
CA VAL A 140 5.73 -26.84 17.43
C VAL A 140 6.22 -25.93 18.56
N ASP A 141 7.54 -25.74 18.63
CA ASP A 141 8.25 -24.93 19.61
C ASP A 141 9.28 -24.06 18.88
N ASP A 142 9.64 -22.90 19.45
CA ASP A 142 10.69 -22.03 18.90
C ASP A 142 10.47 -21.80 17.37
N THR A 143 9.28 -21.35 16.97
CA THR A 143 8.94 -21.09 15.55
C THR A 143 8.12 -19.82 15.42
N GLU A 144 8.61 -18.90 14.60
CA GLU A 144 8.05 -17.56 14.44
C GLU A 144 6.98 -17.47 13.36
N GLN A 145 7.00 -18.35 12.36
CA GLN A 145 6.04 -18.33 11.25
C GLN A 145 5.37 -19.68 11.02
N PHE A 146 4.05 -19.65 10.87
CA PHE A 146 3.29 -20.73 10.22
C PHE A 146 2.91 -20.32 8.81
N GLU A 147 3.09 -21.22 7.85
CA GLU A 147 2.65 -21.06 6.46
C GLU A 147 1.74 -22.23 6.08
N ILE A 148 0.47 -21.91 5.80
CA ILE A 148 -0.56 -22.90 5.49
C ILE A 148 -0.93 -22.78 4.03
N ASN A 149 -0.68 -23.83 3.27
CA ASN A 149 -1.00 -23.92 1.85
C ASN A 149 -2.16 -24.91 1.67
N GLY A 150 -3.39 -24.38 1.52
CA GLY A 150 -4.54 -25.14 1.02
C GLY A 150 -4.32 -25.50 -0.44
N LEU A 151 -4.43 -26.76 -0.83
CA LEU A 151 -4.08 -27.19 -2.19
C LEU A 151 -5.27 -27.76 -2.95
N GLY A 152 -6.47 -27.74 -2.36
CA GLY A 152 -7.70 -28.02 -3.07
C GLY A 152 -8.89 -28.29 -2.17
N GLY A 153 -10.08 -27.99 -2.68
CA GLY A 153 -11.32 -28.14 -1.94
C GLY A 153 -11.69 -26.84 -1.24
N ASP A 154 -12.46 -26.90 -0.16
CA ASP A 154 -12.77 -25.70 0.65
C ASP A 154 -12.04 -25.82 2.00
N GLU A 155 -11.04 -24.98 2.24
CA GLU A 155 -10.26 -24.96 3.47
C GLU A 155 -11.03 -24.28 4.61
N SER A 156 -10.84 -24.80 5.83
CA SER A 156 -11.39 -24.20 7.05
C SER A 156 -10.32 -24.13 8.11
N PHE A 157 -9.70 -22.95 8.26
CA PHE A 157 -8.63 -22.69 9.21
C PHE A 157 -9.08 -21.80 10.36
N THR A 158 -8.96 -22.29 11.58
CA THR A 158 -9.18 -21.49 12.81
C THR A 158 -7.88 -21.23 13.54
N VAL A 159 -7.54 -19.95 13.72
CA VAL A 159 -6.41 -19.51 14.54
C VAL A 159 -6.95 -18.98 15.86
N LYS A 160 -6.65 -19.68 16.96
CA LYS A 160 -6.98 -19.23 18.31
C LYS A 160 -5.84 -18.37 18.87
N SER A 161 -5.96 -17.99 20.14
CA SER A 161 -4.87 -17.31 20.84
C SER A 161 -3.56 -18.11 20.74
N LEU A 162 -2.53 -17.43 20.25
CA LEU A 162 -1.13 -17.89 20.23
C LEU A 162 -0.30 -17.25 21.35
N ALA A 163 -0.95 -16.61 22.33
CA ALA A 163 -0.27 -15.96 23.44
C ALA A 163 0.60 -16.95 24.22
N GLY A 164 1.89 -16.62 24.37
CA GLY A 164 2.87 -17.42 25.09
C GLY A 164 3.78 -18.26 24.19
N THR A 165 3.45 -18.40 22.91
CA THR A 165 4.34 -19.03 21.91
C THR A 165 5.23 -18.00 21.22
N ASP A 166 6.23 -18.47 20.48
CA ASP A 166 7.13 -17.62 19.68
C ASP A 166 6.54 -17.17 18.34
N VAL A 167 5.32 -17.62 18.01
CA VAL A 167 4.69 -17.34 16.72
C VAL A 167 4.39 -15.85 16.58
N GLN A 168 4.95 -15.23 15.56
CA GLN A 168 4.83 -13.81 15.22
C GLN A 168 3.99 -13.58 13.97
N LYS A 169 3.86 -14.57 13.09
CA LYS A 169 3.11 -14.45 11.83
C LYS A 169 2.47 -15.78 11.41
N VAL A 170 1.24 -15.69 10.88
CA VAL A 170 0.57 -16.81 10.21
C VAL A 170 0.24 -16.38 8.78
N ILE A 171 0.63 -17.22 7.82
CA ILE A 171 0.28 -17.09 6.42
C ILE A 171 -0.76 -18.16 6.08
N PHE A 172 -1.82 -17.76 5.39
CA PHE A 172 -2.83 -18.67 4.85
C PHE A 172 -3.01 -18.42 3.35
N ASN A 173 -2.84 -19.46 2.54
CA ASN A 173 -3.09 -19.44 1.11
C ASN A 173 -4.19 -20.48 0.83
N GLY A 174 -5.41 -20.02 0.54
CA GLY A 174 -6.57 -20.90 0.25
C GLY A 174 -6.48 -21.58 -1.12
N ASN A 175 -6.04 -20.82 -2.13
CA ASN A 175 -5.99 -21.24 -3.54
C ASN A 175 -7.40 -21.43 -4.14
N ASP A 176 -7.70 -22.57 -4.75
CA ASP A 176 -9.00 -22.81 -5.37
C ASP A 176 -9.97 -23.35 -4.30
N GLY A 177 -11.09 -22.68 -4.03
CA GLY A 177 -11.99 -23.09 -2.95
C GLY A 177 -12.93 -21.99 -2.48
N ASN A 178 -13.92 -22.32 -1.67
CA ASN A 178 -14.63 -21.31 -0.86
C ASN A 178 -14.13 -21.39 0.58
N ASP A 179 -13.02 -20.71 0.81
CA ASP A 179 -12.15 -20.92 1.95
C ASP A 179 -12.54 -20.03 3.12
N ARG A 180 -12.20 -20.52 4.31
CA ARG A 180 -12.55 -19.87 5.56
C ARG A 180 -11.35 -19.76 6.47
N LEU A 181 -11.02 -18.53 6.82
CA LEU A 181 -10.07 -18.21 7.89
C LEU A 181 -10.80 -17.50 9.04
N TYR A 182 -10.64 -18.02 10.25
CA TYR A 182 -11.14 -17.41 11.48
C TYR A 182 -10.00 -17.17 12.48
N ALA A 183 -9.45 -15.95 12.50
CA ALA A 183 -8.31 -15.59 13.36
C ALA A 183 -8.61 -14.56 14.46
N GLY A 184 -9.86 -14.13 14.65
CA GLY A 184 -10.25 -13.00 15.54
C GLY A 184 -9.90 -13.11 17.03
N GLN A 185 -9.25 -14.19 17.48
CA GLN A 185 -8.79 -14.37 18.86
C GLN A 185 -7.29 -14.10 19.06
N THR A 186 -6.50 -14.07 17.99
CA THR A 186 -5.03 -13.96 18.08
C THR A 186 -4.54 -12.51 18.01
N ASN A 187 -3.39 -12.23 18.64
CA ASN A 187 -2.66 -10.95 18.48
C ASN A 187 -1.48 -11.09 17.51
N VAL A 188 -1.43 -12.20 16.79
CA VAL A 188 -0.38 -12.53 15.81
C VAL A 188 -0.80 -11.98 14.46
N LYS A 189 0.16 -11.46 13.69
CA LYS A 189 -0.11 -10.94 12.36
C LYS A 189 -0.58 -12.04 11.42
N ILE A 190 -1.69 -11.80 10.75
CA ILE A 190 -2.26 -12.62 9.70
C ILE A 190 -1.92 -12.02 8.33
N VAL A 191 -1.47 -12.89 7.42
CA VAL A 191 -1.41 -12.60 5.99
C VAL A 191 -2.19 -13.69 5.29
N ALA A 192 -3.32 -13.34 4.68
CA ALA A 192 -4.22 -14.30 4.06
C ALA A 192 -4.51 -13.93 2.61
N ASP A 193 -4.48 -14.94 1.74
CA ASP A 193 -4.96 -14.89 0.36
C ASP A 193 -5.98 -16.02 0.19
N GLY A 194 -7.24 -15.66 -0.10
CA GLY A 194 -8.32 -16.62 -0.32
C GLY A 194 -8.09 -17.39 -1.61
N GLY A 195 -7.96 -16.68 -2.72
CA GLY A 195 -7.53 -17.23 -4.00
C GLY A 195 -8.64 -17.18 -5.04
N ALA A 196 -9.32 -18.28 -5.31
CA ALA A 196 -10.41 -18.34 -6.27
C ALA A 196 -11.62 -19.01 -5.64
N GLY A 197 -12.75 -18.31 -5.62
CA GLY A 197 -14.01 -18.78 -5.06
C GLY A 197 -14.54 -17.78 -4.04
N HIS A 198 -15.61 -18.13 -3.32
CA HIS A 198 -16.27 -17.17 -2.42
C HIS A 198 -15.74 -17.30 -1.00
N ASP A 199 -14.68 -16.56 -0.70
CA ASP A 199 -13.89 -16.71 0.50
C ASP A 199 -14.44 -15.88 1.66
N THR A 200 -14.07 -16.29 2.87
CA THR A 200 -14.37 -15.59 4.11
C THR A 200 -13.13 -15.54 4.98
N LEU A 201 -12.53 -14.36 5.05
CA LEU A 201 -11.28 -14.13 5.76
C LEU A 201 -11.54 -13.20 6.95
N VAL A 202 -11.27 -13.69 8.15
CA VAL A 202 -11.36 -12.91 9.39
C VAL A 202 -9.97 -12.83 10.02
N GLY A 203 -9.40 -11.63 10.04
CA GLY A 203 -8.16 -11.28 10.71
C GLY A 203 -8.23 -11.42 12.23
N GLY A 204 -7.10 -11.18 12.87
CA GLY A 204 -6.88 -11.17 14.31
C GLY A 204 -6.97 -9.76 14.90
N LYS A 205 -6.11 -9.50 15.87
CA LYS A 205 -6.05 -8.23 16.61
C LYS A 205 -4.81 -7.40 16.29
N ALA A 206 -4.00 -7.91 15.37
CA ALA A 206 -2.79 -7.26 14.90
C ALA A 206 -3.10 -6.59 13.56
N SER A 207 -2.17 -5.78 13.05
CA SER A 207 -2.26 -5.27 11.69
C SER A 207 -2.08 -6.37 10.65
N ASP A 208 -3.17 -6.72 10.01
CA ASP A 208 -3.28 -7.85 9.10
C ASP A 208 -3.33 -7.42 7.63
N LEU A 209 -3.08 -8.38 6.75
CA LEU A 209 -3.24 -8.22 5.30
C LEU A 209 -4.16 -9.34 4.81
N LEU A 210 -5.35 -8.98 4.33
CA LEU A 210 -6.33 -9.92 3.81
C LEU A 210 -6.58 -9.62 2.33
N ARG A 211 -6.47 -10.66 1.51
CA ARG A 211 -6.72 -10.62 0.07
C ARG A 211 -7.80 -11.65 -0.27
N GLY A 212 -8.91 -11.20 -0.86
CA GLY A 212 -10.02 -12.05 -1.26
C GLY A 212 -9.61 -12.96 -2.42
N GLY A 213 -9.36 -12.35 -3.58
CA GLY A 213 -8.85 -13.05 -4.76
C GLY A 213 -9.81 -12.90 -5.93
N ASN A 214 -10.28 -14.00 -6.51
CA ASN A 214 -11.33 -13.96 -7.52
C ASN A 214 -12.66 -14.38 -6.91
N ASP A 215 -13.73 -13.86 -7.50
CA ASP A 215 -15.11 -14.03 -7.08
C ASP A 215 -15.46 -13.16 -5.87
N ASN A 216 -16.66 -13.31 -5.34
CA ASN A 216 -17.21 -12.39 -4.34
C ASN A 216 -16.84 -12.84 -2.91
N ASP A 217 -16.00 -12.06 -2.25
CA ASP A 217 -15.39 -12.39 -0.98
C ASP A 217 -15.91 -11.57 0.18
N ARG A 218 -15.59 -12.03 1.39
CA ARG A 218 -15.87 -11.29 2.63
C ARG A 218 -14.64 -11.21 3.52
N LEU A 219 -14.25 -9.98 3.84
CA LEU A 219 -13.04 -9.67 4.56
C LEU A 219 -13.38 -8.89 5.84
N TRP A 220 -12.87 -9.35 6.98
CA TRP A 220 -12.97 -8.68 8.28
C TRP A 220 -11.57 -8.49 8.88
N GLY A 221 -11.11 -7.24 9.03
CA GLY A 221 -9.85 -6.92 9.70
C GLY A 221 -9.90 -7.26 11.19
N SER A 222 -10.96 -6.81 11.87
CA SER A 222 -11.26 -6.98 13.30
C SER A 222 -10.63 -5.90 14.19
N ASP A 223 -9.48 -6.14 14.86
CA ASP A 223 -8.75 -5.07 15.55
C ASP A 223 -7.37 -4.93 14.89
N GLY A 224 -6.82 -3.72 14.82
CA GLY A 224 -5.52 -3.49 14.21
C GLY A 224 -5.64 -2.48 13.07
N ASN A 225 -4.51 -2.04 12.52
CA ASN A 225 -4.55 -1.25 11.29
C ASN A 225 -4.40 -2.23 10.12
N ASP A 226 -5.51 -2.60 9.49
CA ASP A 226 -5.58 -3.68 8.54
C ASP A 226 -5.55 -3.19 7.10
N VAL A 227 -5.04 -4.04 6.21
CA VAL A 227 -5.10 -3.84 4.77
C VAL A 227 -6.00 -4.90 4.17
N LEU A 228 -7.05 -4.47 3.50
CA LEU A 228 -8.04 -5.34 2.91
C LEU A 228 -8.08 -5.10 1.39
N ILE A 229 -8.00 -6.17 0.62
CA ILE A 229 -7.99 -6.15 -0.86
C ILE A 229 -8.97 -7.22 -1.35
N GLY A 230 -10.02 -6.83 -2.06
CA GLY A 230 -11.01 -7.77 -2.59
C GLY A 230 -10.52 -8.47 -3.86
N ASP A 231 -9.82 -7.71 -4.71
CA ASP A 231 -9.48 -8.08 -6.08
C ASP A 231 -10.73 -8.29 -6.95
N LYS A 232 -10.79 -9.36 -7.75
CA LYS A 232 -11.85 -9.51 -8.75
C LYS A 232 -13.12 -10.02 -8.11
N GLY A 233 -14.01 -9.12 -7.74
CA GLY A 233 -15.26 -9.56 -7.15
C GLY A 233 -16.18 -8.40 -6.91
N SER A 234 -17.37 -8.72 -6.42
CA SER A 234 -18.18 -7.75 -5.68
C SER A 234 -18.08 -8.10 -4.21
N ASP A 235 -17.12 -7.47 -3.54
CA ASP A 235 -16.62 -7.90 -2.26
C ASP A 235 -17.21 -7.10 -1.12
N VAL A 236 -17.09 -7.65 0.09
CA VAL A 236 -17.54 -6.98 1.31
C VAL A 236 -16.39 -6.87 2.30
N PHE A 237 -16.08 -5.64 2.67
CA PHE A 237 -15.01 -5.28 3.59
C PHE A 237 -15.60 -4.75 4.90
N TYR A 238 -15.02 -5.19 6.00
CA TYR A 238 -15.20 -4.62 7.33
C TYR A 238 -13.82 -4.43 7.96
N GLY A 239 -13.35 -3.19 8.08
CA GLY A 239 -12.07 -2.86 8.73
C GLY A 239 -12.10 -3.27 10.20
N GLY A 240 -12.98 -2.64 10.98
CA GLY A 240 -13.15 -2.95 12.39
C GLY A 240 -12.62 -1.82 13.27
N ASN A 241 -11.75 -2.12 14.23
CA ASN A 241 -11.10 -1.13 15.07
C ASN A 241 -9.68 -0.87 14.58
N GLY A 242 -9.32 0.38 14.35
CA GLY A 242 -8.00 0.81 13.94
C GLY A 242 -8.08 1.70 12.71
N ASN A 243 -6.94 1.99 12.10
CA ASN A 243 -6.88 2.81 10.91
C ASN A 243 -6.69 1.90 9.70
N ASP A 244 -7.79 1.52 9.08
CA ASP A 244 -7.83 0.49 8.06
C ASP A 244 -7.68 1.07 6.65
N ARG A 245 -7.17 0.25 5.74
CA ARG A 245 -6.96 0.59 4.35
C ARG A 245 -7.64 -0.44 3.45
N MET A 246 -8.72 -0.02 2.80
CA MET A 246 -9.48 -0.83 1.84
C MET A 246 -9.09 -0.42 0.43
N ILE A 247 -8.62 -1.37 -0.37
CA ILE A 247 -8.03 -1.10 -1.69
C ILE A 247 -8.88 -1.73 -2.79
N TRP A 248 -9.20 -0.90 -3.77
CA TRP A 248 -9.78 -1.27 -5.05
C TRP A 248 -8.77 -1.01 -6.18
N ASN A 249 -8.62 -1.96 -7.11
CA ASN A 249 -7.73 -1.88 -8.27
C ASN A 249 -8.47 -2.03 -9.60
N ASP A 250 -7.88 -1.53 -10.68
CA ASP A 250 -8.47 -1.70 -12.02
C ASP A 250 -8.63 -3.18 -12.40
N GLY A 251 -9.88 -3.58 -12.65
CA GLY A 251 -10.27 -4.97 -12.91
C GLY A 251 -11.14 -5.57 -11.81
N ASP A 252 -11.16 -4.94 -10.63
CA ASP A 252 -12.03 -5.30 -9.51
C ASP A 252 -13.50 -4.92 -9.84
N GLY A 253 -14.45 -5.47 -9.09
CA GLY A 253 -15.89 -5.24 -9.29
C GLY A 253 -16.45 -4.16 -8.38
N SER A 254 -17.70 -4.35 -7.94
CA SER A 254 -18.43 -3.36 -7.13
C SER A 254 -18.50 -3.79 -5.69
N ASP A 255 -17.99 -2.97 -4.78
CA ASP A 255 -17.75 -3.40 -3.41
C ASP A 255 -18.57 -2.63 -2.37
N ILE A 256 -18.68 -3.27 -1.21
CA ILE A 256 -19.23 -2.68 0.01
C ILE A 256 -18.08 -2.54 1.00
N MET A 257 -17.77 -1.30 1.37
CA MET A 257 -16.64 -1.00 2.25
C MET A 257 -17.12 -0.34 3.54
N ARG A 258 -16.72 -0.90 4.68
CA ARG A 258 -17.04 -0.38 6.02
C ARG A 258 -15.73 -0.25 6.78
N GLY A 259 -15.23 0.97 7.02
CA GLY A 259 -13.97 1.16 7.74
C GLY A 259 -14.15 0.80 9.22
N GLY A 260 -15.09 1.45 9.88
CA GLY A 260 -15.46 1.16 11.26
C GLY A 260 -14.95 2.24 12.20
N ALA A 261 -14.20 1.84 13.24
CA ALA A 261 -13.73 2.75 14.26
C ALA A 261 -12.26 3.12 14.04
N GLY A 262 -11.98 4.35 13.66
CA GLY A 262 -10.63 4.89 13.61
C GLY A 262 -10.51 5.97 12.56
N TYR A 263 -9.41 5.96 11.81
CA TYR A 263 -9.22 6.81 10.64
C TYR A 263 -8.93 5.93 9.43
N ASP A 264 -9.99 5.63 8.70
CA ASP A 264 -10.01 4.65 7.63
C ASP A 264 -9.84 5.29 6.26
N THR A 265 -9.20 4.55 5.36
CA THR A 265 -8.91 5.01 4.01
C THR A 265 -9.46 4.03 2.98
N THR A 266 -10.36 4.50 2.12
CA THR A 266 -10.69 3.83 0.86
C THR A 266 -9.74 4.32 -0.23
N VAL A 267 -9.17 3.38 -0.97
CA VAL A 267 -8.18 3.63 -2.02
C VAL A 267 -8.71 3.12 -3.35
N PHE A 268 -8.66 3.97 -4.35
CA PHE A 268 -8.96 3.61 -5.72
C PHE A 268 -7.69 3.75 -6.56
N ASN A 269 -7.23 2.64 -7.14
CA ASN A 269 -6.17 2.62 -8.13
C ASN A 269 -6.80 2.46 -9.52
N GLY A 270 -6.77 3.56 -10.28
CA GLY A 270 -7.39 3.66 -11.60
C GLY A 270 -6.69 2.84 -12.67
N SER A 271 -7.20 2.94 -13.89
CA SER A 271 -6.62 2.22 -15.01
C SER A 271 -5.25 2.76 -15.36
N VAL A 272 -4.31 1.86 -15.67
CA VAL A 272 -2.95 2.23 -16.11
C VAL A 272 -2.88 2.65 -17.58
N ALA A 273 -4.00 2.58 -18.31
CA ALA A 273 -4.04 2.73 -19.76
C ALA A 273 -5.00 3.81 -20.27
N LEU A 274 -6.08 4.09 -19.55
CA LEU A 274 -7.17 4.96 -19.98
C LEU A 274 -7.66 5.80 -18.79
N GLY A 275 -8.00 7.06 -19.05
CA GLY A 275 -8.46 7.95 -17.97
C GLY A 275 -9.81 7.51 -17.41
N ASP A 276 -9.97 7.57 -16.10
CA ASP A 276 -11.20 7.20 -15.41
C ASP A 276 -12.16 8.41 -15.28
N GLU A 277 -13.47 8.19 -15.54
CA GLU A 277 -14.54 9.15 -15.24
C GLU A 277 -15.24 8.72 -13.96
N ILE A 278 -15.06 9.53 -12.91
CA ILE A 278 -15.34 9.16 -11.53
C ILE A 278 -16.25 10.20 -10.86
N THR A 279 -17.17 9.74 -10.02
CA THR A 279 -17.96 10.59 -9.13
C THR A 279 -17.94 10.08 -7.70
N LEU A 280 -17.90 11.01 -6.74
CA LEU A 280 -18.02 10.73 -5.30
C LEU A 280 -19.11 11.64 -4.70
N GLN A 281 -20.10 11.06 -4.02
CA GLN A 281 -21.23 11.81 -3.46
C GLN A 281 -21.84 11.13 -2.22
N ALA A 282 -22.49 11.91 -1.35
CA ALA A 282 -23.27 11.36 -0.25
C ALA A 282 -24.53 10.60 -0.71
N ASN A 283 -24.88 9.55 0.01
CA ASN A 283 -26.12 8.78 -0.09
C ASN A 283 -26.63 8.44 1.32
N GLY A 284 -27.21 9.44 1.99
CA GLY A 284 -27.55 9.35 3.41
C GLY A 284 -26.28 9.49 4.25
N GLY A 285 -26.04 8.54 5.16
CA GLY A 285 -24.80 8.48 5.97
C GLY A 285 -23.58 7.96 5.20
N ARG A 286 -23.81 7.35 4.04
CA ARG A 286 -22.76 6.65 3.27
C ARG A 286 -22.23 7.51 2.13
N ALA A 287 -21.00 7.26 1.70
CA ALA A 287 -20.44 7.78 0.47
C ALA A 287 -20.59 6.75 -0.65
N ILE A 288 -20.99 7.22 -1.84
CA ILE A 288 -21.05 6.41 -3.05
C ILE A 288 -20.00 6.92 -4.01
N PHE A 289 -19.07 6.04 -4.37
CA PHE A 289 -18.08 6.25 -5.42
C PHE A 289 -18.49 5.47 -6.65
N GLN A 290 -18.39 6.07 -7.83
CA GLN A 290 -18.72 5.41 -9.10
C GLN A 290 -17.72 5.76 -10.17
N ARG A 291 -17.24 4.75 -10.90
CA ARG A 291 -16.60 4.90 -12.21
C ARG A 291 -17.63 4.58 -13.30
N VAL A 292 -17.69 5.39 -14.36
CA VAL A 292 -18.79 5.31 -15.35
C VAL A 292 -18.38 5.05 -16.79
N ASN A 293 -17.13 5.35 -17.18
CA ASN A 293 -16.69 5.32 -18.59
C ASN A 293 -16.00 4.02 -19.03
N LEU A 294 -15.35 3.30 -18.11
CA LEU A 294 -14.79 1.97 -18.34
C LEU A 294 -15.78 0.89 -17.92
N VAL A 295 -15.32 -0.23 -17.36
CA VAL A 295 -16.22 -1.16 -16.66
C VAL A 295 -16.85 -0.39 -15.49
N PRO A 296 -18.18 -0.15 -15.50
CA PRO A 296 -18.79 0.65 -14.46
C PRO A 296 -18.82 -0.12 -13.15
N ILE A 297 -18.38 0.53 -12.09
CA ILE A 297 -18.40 -0.02 -10.73
C ILE A 297 -19.04 0.98 -9.77
N THR A 298 -19.45 0.47 -8.62
CA THR A 298 -19.90 1.30 -7.50
C THR A 298 -19.28 0.78 -6.22
N LEU A 299 -18.64 1.67 -5.47
CA LEU A 299 -18.23 1.39 -4.11
C LEU A 299 -19.24 2.05 -3.16
N ASP A 300 -19.89 1.23 -2.34
CA ASP A 300 -20.78 1.66 -1.26
C ASP A 300 -19.98 1.73 0.04
N VAL A 301 -19.60 2.94 0.45
CA VAL A 301 -18.63 3.17 1.52
C VAL A 301 -19.29 3.82 2.72
N ASP A 302 -19.01 3.29 3.92
CA ASP A 302 -19.45 3.81 5.21
C ASP A 302 -18.25 3.87 6.16
N ASP A 303 -18.33 4.71 7.20
CA ASP A 303 -17.31 4.80 8.24
C ASP A 303 -15.90 4.93 7.62
N THR A 304 -15.68 5.90 6.73
CA THR A 304 -14.38 6.15 6.07
C THR A 304 -14.08 7.63 6.03
N GLU A 305 -12.95 8.01 6.61
CA GLU A 305 -12.54 9.42 6.74
C GLU A 305 -11.74 9.92 5.54
N GLN A 306 -11.07 9.04 4.80
CA GLN A 306 -10.24 9.43 3.66
C GLN A 306 -10.56 8.62 2.39
N PHE A 307 -10.77 9.33 1.29
CA PHE A 307 -10.69 8.75 -0.06
C PHE A 307 -9.36 9.13 -0.69
N ALA A 308 -8.64 8.13 -1.21
CA ALA A 308 -7.41 8.33 -1.97
C ALA A 308 -7.57 7.79 -3.39
N ILE A 309 -7.56 8.69 -4.37
CA ILE A 309 -7.74 8.38 -5.78
C ILE A 309 -6.39 8.51 -6.48
N ASN A 310 -5.93 7.42 -7.08
CA ASN A 310 -4.73 7.37 -7.88
C ASN A 310 -5.14 7.15 -9.34
N GLY A 311 -5.19 8.22 -10.13
CA GLY A 311 -5.19 8.14 -11.59
C GLY A 311 -3.87 7.55 -12.05
N LEU A 312 -3.86 6.58 -12.96
CA LEU A 312 -2.63 5.88 -13.37
C LEU A 312 -2.38 5.97 -14.87
N GLY A 313 -3.28 6.61 -15.63
CA GLY A 313 -3.02 6.87 -17.04
C GLY A 313 -4.23 7.43 -17.78
N GLY A 314 -3.94 8.19 -18.84
CA GLY A 314 -4.97 8.83 -19.65
C GLY A 314 -5.28 10.23 -19.13
N ASP A 315 -6.49 10.72 -19.35
CA ASP A 315 -6.95 11.99 -18.79
C ASP A 315 -8.06 11.68 -17.77
N GLU A 316 -7.81 11.88 -16.49
CA GLU A 316 -8.74 11.58 -15.40
C GLU A 316 -9.81 12.68 -15.26
N SER A 317 -11.05 12.27 -14.98
CA SER A 317 -12.16 13.21 -14.72
C SER A 317 -12.88 12.83 -13.44
N PHE A 318 -12.56 13.52 -12.34
CA PHE A 318 -13.12 13.27 -11.02
C PHE A 318 -14.04 14.41 -10.56
N THR A 319 -15.29 14.09 -10.23
CA THR A 319 -16.24 15.02 -9.61
C THR A 319 -16.54 14.64 -8.16
N VAL A 320 -16.26 15.55 -7.23
CA VAL A 320 -16.64 15.41 -5.82
C VAL A 320 -17.84 16.31 -5.53
N LYS A 321 -18.98 15.70 -5.26
CA LYS A 321 -20.19 16.41 -4.86
C LYS A 321 -20.22 16.60 -3.35
N SER A 322 -21.34 17.12 -2.84
CA SER A 322 -21.56 17.20 -1.40
C SER A 322 -21.41 15.84 -0.72
N LEU A 323 -20.59 15.82 0.33
CA LEU A 323 -20.35 14.68 1.23
C LEU A 323 -20.98 14.89 2.61
N VAL A 324 -21.86 15.89 2.73
CA VAL A 324 -22.56 16.19 3.99
C VAL A 324 -23.37 14.98 4.45
N GLY A 325 -23.14 14.58 5.69
CA GLY A 325 -23.81 13.44 6.33
C GLY A 325 -22.95 12.17 6.35
N THR A 326 -21.85 12.14 5.59
CA THR A 326 -20.86 11.04 5.62
C THR A 326 -19.70 11.35 6.57
N ASP A 327 -18.89 10.34 6.88
CA ASP A 327 -17.70 10.46 7.72
C ASP A 327 -16.47 10.99 6.96
N VAL A 328 -16.57 11.20 5.64
CA VAL A 328 -15.43 11.63 4.82
C VAL A 328 -14.94 13.01 5.25
N GLN A 329 -13.68 13.09 5.65
CA GLN A 329 -13.00 14.30 6.11
C GLN A 329 -11.95 14.81 5.11
N LYS A 330 -11.42 13.93 4.25
CA LYS A 330 -10.41 14.28 3.27
C LYS A 330 -10.55 13.48 1.96
N VAL A 331 -10.34 14.14 0.84
CA VAL A 331 -10.18 13.51 -0.47
C VAL A 331 -8.80 13.86 -1.02
N ILE A 332 -8.08 12.83 -1.43
CA ILE A 332 -6.80 12.94 -2.15
C ILE A 332 -7.06 12.54 -3.61
N PHE A 333 -6.58 13.36 -4.53
CA PHE A 333 -6.56 13.07 -5.97
C PHE A 333 -5.15 13.22 -6.50
N ASN A 334 -4.63 12.18 -7.14
CA ASN A 334 -3.36 12.20 -7.87
C ASN A 334 -3.67 11.89 -9.34
N GLY A 335 -3.54 12.86 -10.24
CA GLY A 335 -3.79 12.73 -11.68
C GLY A 335 -2.70 11.94 -12.41
N ASN A 336 -1.43 12.23 -12.07
CA ASN A 336 -0.23 11.68 -12.72
C ASN A 336 -0.02 12.25 -14.13
N ASP A 337 0.09 11.42 -15.18
CA ASP A 337 0.35 11.91 -16.54
C ASP A 337 -0.99 12.00 -17.28
N GLY A 338 -1.41 13.18 -17.72
CA GLY A 338 -2.74 13.41 -18.30
C GLY A 338 -3.13 14.88 -18.31
N ASN A 339 -4.18 15.26 -19.04
CA ASN A 339 -4.83 16.56 -18.80
C ASN A 339 -6.02 16.33 -17.87
N ASP A 340 -5.75 16.35 -16.59
CA ASP A 340 -6.63 15.83 -15.57
C ASP A 340 -7.59 16.89 -15.05
N ARG A 341 -8.78 16.44 -14.66
CA ARG A 341 -9.84 17.31 -14.17
C ARG A 341 -10.34 16.83 -12.81
N LEU A 342 -10.24 17.71 -11.83
CA LEU A 342 -10.95 17.62 -10.56
C LEU A 342 -11.98 18.75 -10.44
N ASP A 343 -13.23 18.39 -10.16
CA ASP A 343 -14.29 19.33 -9.77
C ASP A 343 -14.84 18.98 -8.38
N ALA A 344 -14.31 19.64 -7.35
CA ALA A 344 -14.78 19.51 -5.97
C ALA A 344 -15.58 20.73 -5.48
N SER A 345 -16.07 21.57 -6.41
CA SER A 345 -16.74 22.84 -6.12
C SER A 345 -18.00 22.74 -5.23
N GLN A 346 -18.54 21.53 -5.06
CA GLN A 346 -19.78 21.26 -4.34
C GLN A 346 -19.55 20.64 -2.94
N THR A 347 -18.30 20.47 -2.51
CA THR A 347 -17.98 19.85 -1.22
C THR A 347 -17.44 20.85 -0.20
N ASN A 348 -17.52 20.45 1.07
CA ASN A 348 -16.91 21.13 2.22
C ASN A 348 -15.85 20.26 2.90
N VAL A 349 -15.50 19.14 2.29
CA VAL A 349 -14.43 18.24 2.69
C VAL A 349 -13.09 18.79 2.22
N LYS A 350 -12.02 18.54 2.98
CA LYS A 350 -10.67 18.98 2.59
C LYS A 350 -10.19 18.23 1.36
N ILE A 351 -9.73 18.97 0.35
CA ILE A 351 -9.14 18.45 -0.87
C ILE A 351 -7.61 18.60 -0.83
N PHE A 352 -6.94 17.52 -1.19
CA PHE A 352 -5.54 17.55 -1.62
C PHE A 352 -5.50 17.00 -3.04
N ALA A 353 -5.10 17.82 -4.01
CA ALA A 353 -5.05 17.43 -5.40
C ALA A 353 -3.67 17.72 -5.99
N ASP A 354 -3.13 16.76 -6.70
CA ASP A 354 -1.91 16.85 -7.49
C ASP A 354 -2.26 16.45 -8.93
N GLY A 355 -2.15 17.39 -9.86
CA GLY A 355 -2.45 17.18 -11.29
C GLY A 355 -1.38 16.28 -11.91
N GLY A 356 -0.12 16.69 -11.82
CA GLY A 356 1.02 15.91 -12.27
C GLY A 356 1.59 16.49 -13.56
N LYS A 357 1.62 15.74 -14.66
CA LYS A 357 2.05 16.25 -15.97
C LYS A 357 0.85 16.39 -16.89
N GLY A 358 0.77 17.52 -17.58
CA GLY A 358 -0.23 17.86 -18.58
C GLY A 358 -0.95 19.14 -18.18
N ASN A 359 -2.01 19.51 -18.89
CA ASN A 359 -2.71 20.77 -18.61
C ASN A 359 -3.93 20.49 -17.74
N ASP A 360 -3.78 20.65 -16.44
CA ASP A 360 -4.75 20.17 -15.48
C ASP A 360 -5.76 21.25 -15.12
N THR A 361 -6.93 20.83 -14.65
CA THR A 361 -7.96 21.71 -14.10
C THR A 361 -8.41 21.19 -12.75
N LEU A 362 -7.94 21.83 -11.68
CA LEU A 362 -8.22 21.45 -10.30
C LEU A 362 -9.09 22.52 -9.63
N ILE A 363 -10.26 22.12 -9.16
CA ILE A 363 -11.21 22.99 -8.48
C ILE A 363 -11.47 22.42 -7.08
N GLY A 364 -11.08 23.17 -6.05
CA GLY A 364 -11.36 22.90 -4.65
C GLY A 364 -12.81 23.23 -4.25
N GLY A 365 -13.12 22.97 -3.00
CA GLY A 365 -14.42 23.16 -2.38
C GLY A 365 -14.49 24.43 -1.54
N THR A 366 -15.09 24.29 -0.35
CA THR A 366 -15.30 25.40 0.60
C THR A 366 -14.46 25.26 1.88
N ASN A 367 -13.54 24.29 1.92
CA ASN A 367 -12.61 24.05 3.02
C ASN A 367 -11.19 24.50 2.62
N ASN A 368 -10.22 24.39 3.53
CA ASN A 368 -8.84 24.75 3.23
C ASN A 368 -8.18 23.66 2.38
N ASP A 369 -8.07 23.91 1.09
CA ASP A 369 -7.63 22.94 0.10
C ASP A 369 -6.16 23.14 -0.29
N THR A 370 -5.58 22.11 -0.90
CA THR A 370 -4.23 22.17 -1.47
C THR A 370 -4.28 21.63 -2.88
N LEU A 371 -3.97 22.49 -3.85
CA LEU A 371 -4.01 22.19 -5.27
C LEU A 371 -2.61 22.38 -5.84
N ILE A 372 -2.07 21.34 -6.47
CA ILE A 372 -0.76 21.31 -7.10
C ILE A 372 -1.02 21.04 -8.58
N GLY A 373 -0.65 21.98 -9.45
CA GLY A 373 -0.78 21.81 -10.90
C GLY A 373 0.24 20.79 -11.41
N GLY A 374 1.51 21.19 -11.43
CA GLY A 374 2.63 20.32 -11.80
C GLY A 374 3.29 20.81 -13.09
N ASP A 375 3.65 19.88 -13.97
CA ASP A 375 4.23 20.18 -15.28
C ASP A 375 3.12 20.42 -16.32
N GLY A 376 2.93 21.66 -16.76
CA GLY A 376 1.99 21.99 -17.83
C GLY A 376 1.29 23.30 -17.55
N SER A 377 0.30 23.66 -18.39
CA SER A 377 -0.45 24.91 -18.21
C SER A 377 -1.76 24.66 -17.46
N ASP A 378 -1.71 24.88 -16.14
CA ASP A 378 -2.76 24.42 -15.24
C ASP A 378 -3.79 25.48 -14.89
N GLN A 379 -4.94 25.04 -14.42
CA GLN A 379 -6.01 25.89 -13.90
C GLN A 379 -6.38 25.45 -12.49
N LEU A 380 -5.99 26.24 -11.48
CA LEU A 380 -6.25 25.96 -10.07
C LEU A 380 -7.22 26.99 -9.50
N THR A 381 -8.35 26.49 -8.97
CA THR A 381 -9.36 27.31 -8.30
C THR A 381 -9.58 26.79 -6.89
N GLY A 382 -9.20 27.55 -5.86
CA GLY A 382 -9.32 27.16 -4.44
C GLY A 382 -10.78 27.04 -3.98
N GLY A 383 -11.55 28.11 -4.18
CA GLY A 383 -12.97 28.15 -3.88
C GLY A 383 -13.24 29.01 -2.65
N GLY A 384 -13.62 28.41 -1.54
CA GLY A 384 -13.67 29.10 -0.26
C GLY A 384 -12.81 28.38 0.75
N GLY A 385 -12.26 29.11 1.73
CA GLY A 385 -11.28 28.55 2.66
C GLY A 385 -9.96 29.27 2.51
N ASN A 386 -8.96 28.85 3.29
CA ASN A 386 -7.60 29.34 3.15
C ASN A 386 -6.82 28.32 2.33
N ASP A 387 -6.76 28.55 1.02
CA ASP A 387 -6.28 27.56 0.09
C ASP A 387 -4.79 27.71 -0.19
N VAL A 388 -4.16 26.60 -0.58
CA VAL A 388 -2.77 26.57 -1.05
C VAL A 388 -2.77 26.17 -2.51
N LEU A 389 -2.38 27.09 -3.38
CA LEU A 389 -2.26 26.86 -4.81
C LEU A 389 -0.77 26.85 -5.16
N VAL A 390 -0.31 25.73 -5.69
CA VAL A 390 1.09 25.49 -6.08
C VAL A 390 1.10 25.24 -7.57
N GLY A 391 1.84 26.03 -8.33
CA GLY A 391 2.10 25.67 -9.72
C GLY A 391 3.48 25.10 -9.94
N GLY A 392 3.82 25.05 -11.21
CA GLY A 392 5.19 25.24 -11.67
C GLY A 392 5.94 23.99 -12.08
N SER A 393 6.57 24.13 -13.25
CA SER A 393 7.80 23.46 -13.67
C SER A 393 8.96 24.46 -13.70
N VAL A 394 10.20 23.95 -13.83
CA VAL A 394 11.40 24.74 -14.19
C VAL A 394 11.83 24.51 -15.63
N THR A 395 11.07 23.69 -16.39
CA THR A 395 11.44 23.26 -17.74
C THR A 395 10.98 24.22 -18.85
N GLY A 396 10.15 25.20 -18.51
CA GLY A 396 9.77 26.31 -19.38
C GLY A 396 8.56 26.06 -20.28
N GLY A 397 7.84 27.15 -20.57
CA GLY A 397 6.82 27.20 -21.63
C GLY A 397 5.38 26.94 -21.21
N PHE A 398 5.02 27.15 -19.94
CA PHE A 398 3.68 26.88 -19.43
C PHE A 398 3.04 28.05 -18.69
N ILE A 399 1.71 28.17 -18.78
CA ILE A 399 0.98 29.26 -18.12
C ILE A 399 -0.03 28.69 -17.15
N ASP A 400 0.28 28.82 -15.87
CA ASP A 400 -0.63 28.43 -14.80
C ASP A 400 -1.59 29.58 -14.47
N LYS A 401 -2.86 29.25 -14.22
CA LYS A 401 -3.88 30.20 -13.80
C LYS A 401 -4.36 29.87 -12.40
N PHE A 402 -4.22 30.83 -11.50
CA PHE A 402 -4.63 30.69 -10.11
C PHE A 402 -5.78 31.62 -9.76
N ASN A 403 -6.73 31.08 -9.01
CA ASN A 403 -7.79 31.84 -8.37
C ASN A 403 -8.07 31.22 -6.99
N GLY A 404 -7.56 31.81 -5.92
CA GLY A 404 -7.78 31.31 -4.56
C GLY A 404 -9.26 31.39 -4.16
N GLY A 405 -9.94 32.46 -4.54
CA GLY A 405 -11.36 32.65 -4.24
C GLY A 405 -11.56 33.40 -2.92
N ASN A 406 -12.35 32.84 -2.01
CA ASN A 406 -12.69 33.49 -0.74
C ASN A 406 -11.82 32.95 0.40
N GLY A 407 -10.97 33.78 0.98
CA GLY A 407 -10.30 33.47 2.23
C GLY A 407 -8.94 34.15 2.31
N SER A 408 -7.98 33.49 2.96
CA SER A 408 -6.58 33.94 3.01
C SER A 408 -5.72 32.92 2.28
N ASP A 409 -5.58 33.12 0.97
CA ASP A 409 -5.01 32.11 0.08
C ASP A 409 -3.50 32.29 -0.07
N ARG A 410 -2.82 31.19 -0.34
CA ARG A 410 -1.37 31.17 -0.57
C ARG A 410 -1.06 30.65 -1.97
N TYR A 411 -0.47 31.53 -2.77
CA TYR A 411 0.04 31.23 -4.11
C TYR A 411 1.54 30.94 -4.02
N ILE A 412 1.94 29.69 -4.29
CA ILE A 412 3.33 29.25 -4.21
C ILE A 412 3.95 29.25 -5.60
N LEU A 413 4.93 30.15 -5.81
CA LEU A 413 5.64 30.32 -7.08
C LEU A 413 7.11 29.90 -6.99
N ALA A 414 7.55 29.41 -5.84
CA ALA A 414 8.92 29.02 -5.60
C ALA A 414 9.04 28.17 -4.31
N ASN A 415 10.11 27.37 -4.23
CA ASN A 415 10.55 26.72 -3.00
C ASN A 415 11.96 27.22 -2.60
N ALA A 416 12.51 26.75 -1.48
CA ALA A 416 13.82 27.20 -0.97
C ALA A 416 15.00 26.96 -1.94
N ASN A 417 14.82 26.15 -2.98
CA ASN A 417 15.87 25.78 -3.92
C ASN A 417 15.62 26.28 -5.35
N SER A 418 14.41 26.75 -5.68
CA SER A 418 14.03 27.05 -7.06
C SER A 418 12.88 28.05 -7.13
N VAL A 419 12.99 28.99 -8.09
CA VAL A 419 11.90 29.84 -8.56
C VAL A 419 11.21 29.09 -9.70
N PHE A 420 9.91 28.89 -9.60
CA PHE A 420 9.13 28.28 -10.68
C PHE A 420 8.99 29.29 -11.82
N TYR A 421 8.71 28.81 -13.04
CA TYR A 421 8.61 29.67 -14.24
C TYR A 421 9.90 30.41 -14.63
N ASN A 422 11.05 29.95 -14.12
CA ASN A 422 12.35 30.45 -14.54
C ASN A 422 13.00 29.42 -15.47
N ASP A 423 12.73 29.54 -16.77
CA ASP A 423 13.25 28.65 -17.81
C ASP A 423 14.70 29.00 -18.24
N GLY A 424 15.25 30.09 -17.71
CA GLY A 424 16.58 30.60 -18.05
C GLY A 424 16.70 31.14 -19.48
N ASN A 425 15.58 31.28 -20.21
CA ASN A 425 15.53 31.75 -21.58
C ASN A 425 15.22 33.26 -21.63
N ASN A 426 16.28 34.05 -21.53
CA ASN A 426 16.21 35.51 -21.63
C ASN A 426 15.70 36.04 -23.00
N SER A 427 15.37 35.17 -23.97
CA SER A 427 14.82 35.58 -25.28
C SER A 427 13.31 35.79 -25.25
N THR A 428 12.60 35.12 -24.33
CA THR A 428 11.14 35.22 -24.18
C THR A 428 10.73 36.15 -23.04
N ALA A 429 11.65 36.50 -22.14
CA ALA A 429 11.42 37.34 -20.97
C ALA A 429 10.21 36.84 -20.14
N GLY A 430 10.04 35.53 -20.02
CA GLY A 430 8.96 34.85 -19.33
C GLY A 430 7.56 35.01 -19.90
N LEU A 431 7.38 35.57 -21.11
CA LEU A 431 6.03 35.73 -21.68
C LEU A 431 5.36 34.42 -22.12
N ASN A 432 6.13 33.34 -22.17
CA ASN A 432 5.68 31.98 -22.47
C ASN A 432 5.61 31.09 -21.21
N ASP A 433 6.06 31.57 -20.06
CA ASP A 433 6.18 30.78 -18.83
C ASP A 433 5.92 31.66 -17.61
N TYR A 434 4.69 31.65 -17.06
CA TYR A 434 4.35 32.48 -15.91
C TYR A 434 3.06 32.05 -15.22
N ALA A 435 2.93 32.40 -13.92
CA ALA A 435 1.68 32.28 -13.19
C ALA A 435 0.77 33.50 -13.36
N LEU A 436 -0.46 33.32 -13.83
CA LEU A 436 -1.52 34.32 -13.81
C LEU A 436 -2.37 34.19 -12.53
N ILE A 437 -2.14 35.09 -11.58
CA ILE A 437 -2.92 35.18 -10.34
C ILE A 437 -4.13 36.09 -10.56
N GLN A 438 -5.33 35.56 -10.33
CA GLN A 438 -6.61 36.27 -10.40
C GLN A 438 -7.25 36.36 -9.02
N GLY A 439 -8.04 37.42 -8.78
CA GLY A 439 -8.79 37.56 -7.52
C GLY A 439 -7.95 37.95 -6.29
N PHE A 440 -6.65 38.23 -6.45
CA PHE A 440 -5.74 38.48 -5.32
C PHE A 440 -6.19 39.61 -4.39
N ASN A 441 -6.38 39.28 -3.11
CA ASN A 441 -6.72 40.22 -2.06
C ASN A 441 -5.50 40.59 -1.22
N THR A 442 -4.96 41.79 -1.46
CA THR A 442 -3.79 42.33 -0.74
C THR A 442 -3.91 42.41 0.80
N SER A 443 -5.11 42.25 1.37
CA SER A 443 -5.33 42.26 2.82
C SER A 443 -5.31 40.88 3.47
N GLN A 444 -5.45 39.81 2.69
CA GLN A 444 -5.61 38.44 3.19
C GLN A 444 -4.60 37.47 2.58
N ASP A 445 -4.39 37.56 1.27
CA ASP A 445 -3.66 36.58 0.49
C ASP A 445 -2.14 36.77 0.57
N LYS A 446 -1.42 35.71 0.23
CA LYS A 446 0.04 35.67 0.21
C LYS A 446 0.59 35.06 -1.07
N ILE A 447 1.68 35.63 -1.55
CA ILE A 447 2.52 35.10 -2.62
C ILE A 447 3.83 34.65 -2.00
N GLN A 448 4.22 33.40 -2.24
CA GLN A 448 5.51 32.86 -1.83
C GLN A 448 6.53 32.92 -2.97
N LEU A 449 7.70 33.47 -2.65
CA LEU A 449 8.86 33.61 -3.53
C LEU A 449 10.11 33.05 -2.84
N GLU A 450 11.16 32.73 -3.60
CA GLU A 450 12.44 32.26 -3.05
C GLU A 450 13.36 33.44 -2.67
N GLY A 451 14.08 33.29 -1.56
CA GLY A 451 15.19 34.16 -1.19
C GLY A 451 14.77 35.45 -0.49
N SER A 452 14.81 36.59 -1.19
CA SER A 452 14.50 37.89 -0.58
C SER A 452 13.90 38.88 -1.59
N ALA A 453 13.27 39.93 -1.08
CA ALA A 453 12.70 41.02 -1.88
C ALA A 453 13.69 41.62 -2.90
N SER A 454 14.99 41.64 -2.60
CA SER A 454 16.01 42.20 -3.49
C SER A 454 16.25 41.41 -4.78
N ARG A 455 15.74 40.17 -4.87
CA ARG A 455 15.84 39.33 -6.06
C ARG A 455 14.77 39.62 -7.11
N TYR A 456 13.81 40.49 -6.82
CA TYR A 456 12.65 40.70 -7.67
C TYR A 456 12.46 42.18 -7.99
N VAL A 457 11.84 42.44 -9.13
CA VAL A 457 11.39 43.76 -9.55
C VAL A 457 9.92 43.70 -9.97
N LEU A 458 9.18 44.78 -9.74
CA LEU A 458 7.77 44.90 -10.10
C LEU A 458 7.63 45.79 -11.33
N GLY A 459 6.70 45.45 -12.22
CA GLY A 459 6.35 46.23 -13.39
C GLY A 459 4.87 46.20 -13.71
N SER A 460 4.44 47.01 -14.68
CA SER A 460 3.11 46.81 -15.26
C SER A 460 3.02 45.42 -15.89
N SER A 461 1.84 44.79 -15.83
CA SER A 461 1.57 43.56 -16.57
C SER A 461 1.98 43.73 -18.05
N PRO A 462 2.82 42.83 -18.59
CA PRO A 462 3.20 42.85 -20.00
C PRO A 462 2.18 42.12 -20.89
N ILE A 463 1.18 41.46 -20.29
CA ILE A 463 0.21 40.61 -20.97
C ILE A 463 -0.95 41.45 -21.51
N ASN A 464 -1.14 41.40 -22.83
CA ASN A 464 -2.19 42.17 -23.51
C ASN A 464 -3.58 41.83 -22.99
N GLY A 465 -4.33 42.86 -22.61
CA GLY A 465 -5.70 42.71 -22.09
C GLY A 465 -5.77 42.30 -20.61
N VAL A 466 -4.65 42.03 -19.96
CA VAL A 466 -4.57 41.71 -18.53
C VAL A 466 -3.92 42.90 -17.82
N GLY A 467 -4.72 43.79 -17.24
CA GLY A 467 -4.21 44.85 -16.37
C GLY A 467 -3.71 44.27 -15.04
N GLY A 468 -2.72 44.90 -14.41
CA GLY A 468 -2.18 44.44 -13.12
C GLY A 468 -0.69 44.69 -12.98
N THR A 469 -0.06 43.94 -12.07
CA THR A 469 1.37 44.02 -11.76
C THR A 469 2.07 42.73 -12.18
N GLY A 470 3.14 42.84 -12.95
CA GLY A 470 4.08 41.74 -13.21
C GLY A 470 5.14 41.67 -12.10
N ILE A 471 5.47 40.47 -11.68
CA ILE A 471 6.56 40.13 -10.76
C ILE A 471 7.65 39.49 -11.61
N TYR A 472 8.83 40.08 -11.60
CA TYR A 472 9.97 39.62 -12.40
C TYR A 472 11.14 39.24 -11.50
N LEU A 473 11.84 38.18 -11.85
CA LEU A 473 13.13 37.83 -11.27
C LEU A 473 14.21 38.77 -11.84
N ASP A 474 14.89 39.51 -10.96
CA ASP A 474 15.97 40.42 -11.32
C ASP A 474 17.25 39.62 -11.64
N THR A 475 17.38 39.20 -12.90
CA THR A 475 18.48 38.33 -13.34
C THR A 475 19.81 39.07 -13.41
N ASN A 476 19.79 40.40 -13.57
CA ASN A 476 20.98 41.23 -13.71
C ASN A 476 21.41 41.91 -12.39
N GLY A 477 20.55 41.89 -11.37
CA GLY A 477 20.80 42.40 -10.02
C GLY A 477 20.86 43.92 -9.90
N ASN A 478 20.27 44.66 -10.85
CA ASN A 478 20.33 46.12 -10.89
C ASN A 478 19.16 46.81 -10.15
N GLY A 479 18.16 46.05 -9.69
CA GLY A 479 16.99 46.53 -8.95
C GLY A 479 15.97 47.31 -9.80
N THR A 480 16.05 47.23 -11.13
CA THR A 480 15.16 47.92 -12.08
C THR A 480 14.73 47.00 -13.21
N LEU A 481 13.44 47.06 -13.59
CA LEU A 481 12.91 46.24 -14.66
C LEU A 481 13.61 46.52 -16.00
N GLY A 482 14.24 45.48 -16.55
CA GLY A 482 14.90 45.46 -17.85
C GLY A 482 14.48 44.28 -18.71
N SER A 483 14.99 44.24 -19.96
CA SER A 483 14.66 43.19 -20.93
C SER A 483 15.29 41.83 -20.63
N SER A 484 16.16 41.75 -19.62
CA SER A 484 16.77 40.50 -19.16
C SER A 484 15.98 39.83 -18.03
N ASP A 485 15.06 40.55 -17.41
CA ASP A 485 14.40 40.10 -16.19
C ASP A 485 13.24 39.18 -16.57
N GLU A 486 13.13 38.08 -15.84
CA GLU A 486 12.23 36.98 -16.20
C GLU A 486 10.88 37.16 -15.53
N LEU A 487 9.79 37.15 -16.30
CA LEU A 487 8.44 37.24 -15.74
C LEU A 487 8.10 35.94 -15.00
N ILE A 488 7.88 36.02 -13.69
CA ILE A 488 7.47 34.87 -12.87
C ILE A 488 5.95 34.80 -12.73
N SER A 489 5.31 35.96 -12.59
CA SER A 489 3.87 36.01 -12.39
C SER A 489 3.25 37.35 -12.78
N VAL A 490 1.99 37.32 -13.15
CA VAL A 490 1.11 38.49 -13.28
C VAL A 490 0.00 38.41 -12.24
N VAL A 491 -0.09 39.43 -11.39
CA VAL A 491 -1.22 39.62 -10.45
C VAL A 491 -2.24 40.53 -11.12
N ALA A 492 -3.29 39.92 -11.66
CA ALA A 492 -4.32 40.61 -12.43
C ALA A 492 -5.16 41.55 -11.55
N GLY A 493 -5.41 42.76 -12.05
CA GLY A 493 -6.27 43.76 -11.40
C GLY A 493 -5.63 44.54 -10.24
N VAL A 494 -4.44 44.16 -9.78
CA VAL A 494 -3.73 44.84 -8.68
C VAL A 494 -2.55 45.62 -9.23
N THR A 495 -2.45 46.93 -8.94
CA THR A 495 -1.44 47.83 -9.54
C THR A 495 -0.47 48.47 -8.53
N ASN A 496 -0.68 48.21 -7.24
CA ASN A 496 0.02 48.86 -6.13
C ASN A 496 0.77 47.87 -5.23
N LEU A 497 1.32 46.79 -5.82
CA LEU A 497 2.13 45.85 -5.06
C LEU A 497 3.47 46.48 -4.62
N THR A 498 4.04 45.98 -3.53
CA THR A 498 5.31 46.42 -2.96
C THR A 498 6.00 45.21 -2.32
N LEU A 499 7.24 44.91 -2.74
CA LEU A 499 7.97 43.69 -2.34
C LEU A 499 8.24 43.58 -0.83
N SER A 500 8.20 44.69 -0.09
CA SER A 500 8.37 44.70 1.37
C SER A 500 7.08 44.46 2.15
N ALA A 501 5.94 44.30 1.49
CA ALA A 501 4.65 44.13 2.14
C ALA A 501 4.47 42.70 2.70
N SER A 502 3.56 42.56 3.66
CA SER A 502 3.31 41.29 4.37
C SER A 502 2.63 40.20 3.55
N TYR A 503 2.10 40.55 2.37
CA TYR A 503 1.54 39.58 1.42
C TYR A 503 2.63 38.89 0.57
N PHE A 504 3.90 39.29 0.67
CA PHE A 504 5.01 38.49 0.16
C PHE A 504 5.63 37.68 1.30
N SER A 505 5.78 36.38 1.07
CA SER A 505 6.54 35.47 1.93
C SER A 505 7.78 35.02 1.16
N TYR A 506 8.95 35.13 1.78
CA TYR A 506 10.20 34.66 1.20
C TYR A 506 10.69 33.44 1.95
N VAL A 507 11.04 32.37 1.23
CA VAL A 507 11.52 31.09 1.78
C VAL A 507 12.96 30.81 1.46
#